data_AF-A0A5E4VZ78-F1
#
_entry.id   AF-A0A5E4VZ78-F1
#
_cell.length_a   1.000
_cell.length_b   1.000
_cell.length_c   1.000
_cell.angle_alpha   90.00
_cell.angle_beta   90.00
_cell.angle_gamma   90.00
#
_symmetry.space_group_name_H-M   'P 1'
#
loop_
_entity.id
_entity.type
_entity.pdbx_description
1 polymer ?
#
loop_
_entity_poly.entity_id
_entity_poly.type
_entity_poly.pdbx_seq_one_letter_code
_entity_poly.pdbx_strand_id
1 'polypeptide(L)'
;MNPILQDLQTAFMNELQSRYDQTGRGLQLSTNDIDRWTEIVGSTTRHAYDVIARHLAVGFHERRYPFWFCDAVVNAVIAFVYDDFFQRGEDFPALFYKIYLAFDAGEVEREGMDPIEVYTRPMIEEIVRNLAEEAG
;
A
#
# COMPACT_ATOMS: atom_id res chain seq x y z
N MET A 1 2.13 18.44 -6.05
CA MET A 1 1.98 18.00 -4.64
C MET A 1 2.87 18.86 -3.76
N ASN A 2 2.48 19.17 -2.52
CA ASN A 2 3.28 20.00 -1.61
C ASN A 2 4.54 19.20 -1.16
N PRO A 3 5.77 19.72 -1.36
CA PRO A 3 7.02 19.03 -0.99
C PRO A 3 7.06 18.57 0.48
N ILE A 4 6.49 19.37 1.40
CA ILE A 4 6.44 19.04 2.83
C ILE A 4 5.60 17.78 3.08
N LEU A 5 4.51 17.60 2.34
CA LEU A 5 3.66 16.40 2.47
C LEU A 5 4.37 15.16 1.93
N GLN A 6 5.16 15.28 0.86
CA GLN A 6 5.98 14.18 0.35
C GLN A 6 7.04 13.73 1.36
N ASP A 7 7.67 14.68 2.04
CA ASP A 7 8.68 14.37 3.08
C ASP A 7 8.05 13.66 4.28
N LEU A 8 6.88 14.13 4.75
CA LEU A 8 6.16 13.50 5.86
C LEU A 8 5.66 12.09 5.51
N GLN A 9 5.14 11.90 4.29
CA GLN A 9 4.71 10.58 3.81
C GLN A 9 5.90 9.63 3.74
N THR A 10 7.03 10.07 3.18
CA THR A 10 8.25 9.27 3.09
C THR A 10 8.78 8.89 4.48
N ALA A 11 8.81 9.85 5.41
CA ALA A 11 9.23 9.61 6.78
C ALA A 11 8.36 8.56 7.49
N PHE A 12 7.03 8.65 7.33
CA PHE A 12 6.11 7.66 7.87
C PHE A 12 6.35 6.27 7.29
N MET A 13 6.52 6.15 5.96
CA MET A 13 6.76 4.85 5.32
C MET A 13 8.08 4.22 5.77
N ASN A 14 9.13 5.02 5.96
CA ASN A 14 10.40 4.54 6.48
C ASN A 14 10.29 4.08 7.95
N GLU A 15 9.55 4.81 8.78
CA GLU A 15 9.26 4.42 10.16
C GLU A 15 8.48 3.11 10.21
N LEU A 16 7.46 2.97 9.36
CA LEU A 16 6.67 1.75 9.24
C LEU A 16 7.55 0.57 8.79
N GLN A 17 8.35 0.73 7.73
CA GLN A 17 9.27 -0.30 7.27
C GLN A 17 10.29 -0.70 8.34
N SER A 18 10.88 0.28 9.04
CA SER A 18 11.82 0.01 10.13
C SER A 18 11.17 -0.77 11.26
N ARG A 19 9.89 -0.55 11.57
CA ARG A 19 9.18 -1.44 12.49
C ARG A 19 9.12 -2.83 11.89
N TYR A 20 8.72 -2.99 10.62
CA TYR A 20 8.45 -4.29 9.97
C TYR A 20 9.69 -5.17 9.95
N ASP A 21 10.85 -4.55 9.72
CA ASP A 21 12.16 -5.20 9.80
C ASP A 21 12.49 -5.73 11.21
N GLN A 22 12.00 -5.08 12.27
CA GLN A 22 12.29 -5.44 13.67
C GLN A 22 11.37 -6.54 14.23
N THR A 23 10.09 -6.56 13.85
CA THR A 23 9.11 -7.48 14.45
C THR A 23 8.45 -8.46 13.48
N GLY A 24 8.80 -8.41 12.20
CA GLY A 24 8.26 -9.29 11.16
C GLY A 24 6.79 -9.00 10.80
N ARG A 25 6.17 -9.91 10.04
CA ARG A 25 4.79 -9.75 9.49
C ARG A 25 3.67 -9.74 10.54
N GLY A 26 3.98 -9.97 11.81
CA GLY A 26 3.02 -10.44 12.81
C GLY A 26 2.08 -9.42 13.44
N LEU A 27 2.42 -8.13 13.49
CA LEU A 27 1.55 -7.08 14.09
C LEU A 27 2.27 -5.73 14.10
N GLN A 28 1.85 -4.77 13.26
CA GLN A 28 2.48 -3.44 13.27
C GLN A 28 1.63 -2.25 12.85
N LEU A 29 0.75 -2.41 11.88
CA LEU A 29 -0.15 -1.32 11.49
C LEU A 29 -1.31 -1.27 12.49
N SER A 30 -1.40 -0.19 13.25
CA SER A 30 -2.46 0.06 14.23
C SER A 30 -3.46 1.10 13.74
N THR A 31 -4.60 1.24 14.41
CA THR A 31 -5.54 2.34 14.15
C THR A 31 -4.86 3.71 14.26
N ASN A 32 -3.97 3.90 15.25
CA ASN A 32 -3.21 5.15 15.39
C ASN A 32 -2.31 5.43 14.18
N ASP A 33 -1.82 4.39 13.50
CA ASP A 33 -1.04 4.55 12.28
C ASP A 33 -1.91 5.01 11.11
N ILE A 34 -3.13 4.46 10.99
CA ILE A 34 -4.11 4.91 9.99
C ILE A 34 -4.54 6.35 10.26
N ASP A 35 -4.80 6.71 11.52
CA ASP A 35 -5.18 8.06 11.92
C ASP A 35 -4.06 9.05 11.59
N ARG A 36 -2.83 8.77 12.03
CA ARG A 36 -1.64 9.59 11.73
C ARG A 36 -1.39 9.72 10.23
N TRP A 37 -1.54 8.62 9.48
CA TRP A 37 -1.40 8.65 8.04
C TRP A 37 -2.48 9.51 7.37
N THR A 38 -3.72 9.41 7.84
CA THR A 38 -4.85 10.21 7.33
C THR A 38 -4.63 11.71 7.60
N GLU A 39 -4.09 12.07 8.77
CA GLU A 39 -3.67 13.44 9.08
C GLU A 39 -2.56 13.94 8.15
N ILE A 40 -1.53 13.12 7.89
CA ILE A 40 -0.45 13.44 6.95
C ILE A 40 -0.99 13.65 5.53
N VAL A 41 -1.95 12.84 5.10
CA VAL A 41 -2.62 12.98 3.79
C VAL A 41 -3.51 14.23 3.76
N GLY A 42 -4.09 14.62 4.89
CA GLY A 42 -4.93 15.81 5.01
C GLY A 42 -6.29 15.67 4.31
N SER A 43 -6.84 14.45 4.26
CA SER A 43 -8.08 14.13 3.54
C SER A 43 -8.91 13.09 4.31
N THR A 44 -9.81 12.39 3.62
CA THR A 44 -10.60 11.29 4.20
C THR A 44 -9.78 10.02 4.37
N THR A 45 -10.17 9.16 5.31
CA THR A 45 -9.57 7.84 5.53
C THR A 45 -9.56 7.00 4.25
N ARG A 46 -10.68 6.99 3.52
CA ARG A 46 -10.78 6.37 2.19
C ARG A 46 -9.67 6.84 1.23
N HIS A 47 -9.45 8.15 1.13
CA HIS A 47 -8.37 8.68 0.29
C HIS A 47 -6.99 8.28 0.83
N ALA A 48 -6.83 8.24 2.15
CA ALA A 48 -5.58 7.82 2.79
C ALA A 48 -5.22 6.36 2.44
N TYR A 49 -6.21 5.46 2.30
CA TYR A 49 -6.00 4.09 1.80
C TYR A 49 -5.45 4.07 0.37
N ASP A 50 -6.02 4.85 -0.54
CA ASP A 50 -5.52 4.96 -1.91
C ASP A 50 -4.09 5.53 -1.94
N VAL A 51 -3.79 6.52 -1.08
CA VAL A 51 -2.46 7.16 -1.01
C VAL A 51 -1.40 6.23 -0.44
N ILE A 52 -1.69 5.44 0.62
CA ILE A 52 -0.71 4.48 1.15
C ILE A 52 -0.42 3.37 0.14
N ALA A 53 -1.45 2.83 -0.52
CA ALA A 53 -1.25 1.82 -1.55
C ALA A 53 -0.45 2.35 -2.74
N ARG A 54 -0.70 3.59 -3.18
CA ARG A 54 0.11 4.25 -4.21
C ARG A 54 1.58 4.34 -3.80
N HIS A 55 1.88 4.71 -2.56
CA HIS A 55 3.26 4.77 -2.05
C HIS A 55 3.95 3.41 -2.09
N LEU A 56 3.24 2.35 -1.71
CA LEU A 56 3.75 0.98 -1.77
C LEU A 56 3.99 0.52 -3.21
N ALA A 57 3.05 0.77 -4.13
CA ALA A 57 3.16 0.41 -5.53
C ALA A 57 4.36 1.10 -6.20
N VAL A 58 4.48 2.43 -6.05
CA VAL A 58 5.60 3.19 -6.60
C VAL A 58 6.92 2.76 -5.96
N GLY A 59 6.97 2.61 -4.63
CA GLY A 59 8.18 2.19 -3.94
C GLY A 59 8.63 0.77 -4.30
N PHE A 60 7.70 -0.15 -4.52
CA PHE A 60 8.00 -1.50 -5.01
C PHE A 60 8.53 -1.47 -6.46
N HIS A 61 7.86 -0.73 -7.35
CA HIS A 61 8.27 -0.56 -8.74
C HIS A 61 9.69 0.01 -8.85
N GLU A 62 10.00 1.00 -8.02
CA GLU A 62 11.32 1.65 -7.94
C GLU A 62 12.35 0.85 -7.11
N ARG A 63 12.00 -0.35 -6.63
CA ARG A 63 12.85 -1.22 -5.78
C ARG A 63 13.29 -0.57 -4.46
N ARG A 64 12.56 0.43 -3.97
CA ARG A 64 12.75 1.04 -2.64
C ARG A 64 12.18 0.16 -1.53
N TYR A 65 11.08 -0.55 -1.82
CA TYR A 65 10.43 -1.43 -0.85
C TYR A 65 10.46 -2.89 -1.33
N PRO A 66 10.79 -3.85 -0.44
CA PRO A 66 10.74 -5.26 -0.78
C PRO A 66 9.30 -5.77 -0.82
N PHE A 67 9.04 -6.80 -1.62
CA PHE A 67 7.70 -7.41 -1.77
C PHE A 67 7.05 -7.72 -0.42
N TRP A 68 7.77 -8.42 0.47
CA TRP A 68 7.22 -8.87 1.74
C TRP A 68 6.71 -7.73 2.64
N PHE A 69 7.31 -6.53 2.53
CA PHE A 69 6.87 -5.36 3.29
C PHE A 69 5.58 -4.80 2.71
N CYS A 70 5.55 -4.58 1.38
CA CYS A 70 4.37 -4.07 0.72
C CYS A 70 3.16 -4.98 0.91
N ASP A 71 3.37 -6.28 0.69
CA ASP A 71 2.43 -7.37 0.91
C ASP A 71 1.84 -7.33 2.33
N ALA A 72 2.72 -7.30 3.35
CA ALA A 72 2.28 -7.27 4.74
C ALA A 72 1.51 -5.99 5.11
N VAL A 73 1.84 -4.83 4.51
CA VAL A 73 1.11 -3.57 4.77
C VAL A 73 -0.25 -3.58 4.09
N VAL A 74 -0.36 -3.98 2.80
CA VAL A 74 -1.69 -4.00 2.14
C VAL A 74 -2.62 -5.03 2.78
N ASN A 75 -2.10 -6.18 3.23
CA ASN A 75 -2.84 -7.17 4.00
C ASN A 75 -3.32 -6.63 5.36
N ALA A 76 -2.56 -5.73 6.00
CA ALA A 76 -3.01 -5.07 7.21
C ALA A 76 -4.08 -4.01 6.92
N VAL A 77 -3.90 -3.20 5.86
CA VAL A 77 -4.83 -2.12 5.50
C VAL A 77 -6.20 -2.65 5.06
N ILE A 78 -6.26 -3.77 4.33
CA ILE A 78 -7.55 -4.32 3.82
C ILE A 78 -8.51 -4.66 4.97
N ALA A 79 -8.02 -5.03 6.16
CA ALA A 79 -8.87 -5.24 7.34
C ALA A 79 -9.60 -3.95 7.76
N PHE A 80 -8.89 -2.81 7.80
CA PHE A 80 -9.49 -1.50 8.11
C PHE A 80 -10.46 -1.05 7.02
N VAL A 81 -10.13 -1.31 5.75
CA VAL A 81 -11.01 -1.01 4.61
C VAL A 81 -12.33 -1.77 4.72
N TYR A 82 -12.30 -3.06 5.07
CA TYR A 82 -13.52 -3.83 5.27
C TYR A 82 -14.32 -3.34 6.47
N ASP A 83 -13.66 -3.01 7.58
CA ASP A 83 -14.34 -2.46 8.75
C ASP A 83 -15.07 -1.15 8.42
N ASP A 84 -14.42 -0.21 7.72
CA ASP A 84 -15.05 1.05 7.32
C ASP A 84 -16.18 0.83 6.30
N PHE A 85 -15.98 -0.06 5.32
CA PHE A 85 -17.00 -0.39 4.32
C PHE A 85 -18.26 -1.00 4.97
N PHE A 86 -18.10 -2.03 5.80
CA PHE A 86 -19.23 -2.75 6.39
C PHE A 86 -19.88 -2.01 7.56
N GLN A 87 -19.10 -1.34 8.41
CA GLN A 87 -19.63 -0.73 9.63
C GLN A 87 -20.08 0.72 9.43
N ARG A 88 -19.44 1.45 8.51
CA ARG A 88 -19.69 2.89 8.30
C ARG A 88 -20.39 3.19 6.98
N GLY A 89 -20.49 2.21 6.07
CA GLY A 89 -21.09 2.40 4.75
C GLY A 89 -20.27 3.34 3.87
N GLU A 90 -18.95 3.43 4.10
CA GLU A 90 -18.05 4.20 3.26
C GLU A 90 -17.87 3.55 1.88
N ASP A 91 -17.53 4.34 0.87
CA ASP A 91 -17.24 3.82 -0.47
C ASP A 91 -15.95 3.00 -0.48
N PHE A 92 -15.99 1.83 -1.12
CA PHE A 92 -14.82 0.96 -1.24
C PHE A 92 -13.69 1.63 -2.09
N PRO A 93 -12.43 1.67 -1.60
CA PRO A 93 -11.33 2.33 -2.29
C PRO A 93 -10.80 1.48 -3.46
N ALA A 94 -11.22 1.83 -4.68
CA ALA A 94 -10.95 1.01 -5.87
C ALA A 94 -9.47 0.93 -6.25
N LEU A 95 -8.68 2.01 -6.06
CA LEU A 95 -7.25 1.99 -6.35
C LEU A 95 -6.50 1.14 -5.32
N PHE A 96 -6.78 1.34 -4.03
CA PHE A 96 -6.27 0.47 -2.97
C PHE A 96 -6.51 -1.00 -3.30
N TYR A 97 -7.74 -1.38 -3.64
CA TYR A 97 -8.07 -2.78 -3.88
C TYR A 97 -7.35 -3.38 -5.09
N LYS A 98 -7.17 -2.62 -6.18
CA LYS A 98 -6.37 -3.07 -7.33
C LYS A 98 -4.92 -3.36 -6.94
N ILE A 99 -4.32 -2.51 -6.11
CA ILE A 99 -2.95 -2.68 -5.64
C ILE A 99 -2.86 -3.85 -4.66
N TYR A 100 -3.81 -3.99 -3.75
CA TYR A 100 -3.94 -5.15 -2.87
C TYR A 100 -3.94 -6.47 -3.68
N LEU A 101 -4.80 -6.58 -4.70
CA LEU A 101 -4.87 -7.77 -5.56
C LEU A 101 -3.56 -8.03 -6.32
N ALA A 102 -2.80 -7.00 -6.68
CA ALA A 102 -1.51 -7.17 -7.35
C ALA A 102 -0.45 -7.80 -6.43
N PHE A 103 -0.44 -7.43 -5.14
CA PHE A 103 0.44 -8.06 -4.16
C PHE A 103 -0.02 -9.47 -3.79
N ASP A 104 -1.33 -9.67 -3.58
CA ASP A 104 -1.94 -11.00 -3.31
C ASP A 104 -1.61 -12.03 -4.40
N ALA A 105 -1.62 -11.61 -5.67
CA ALA A 105 -1.27 -12.48 -6.80
C ALA A 105 0.17 -13.03 -6.73
N GLY A 106 1.06 -12.37 -5.99
CA GLY A 106 2.44 -12.77 -5.75
C GLY A 106 2.63 -13.77 -4.59
N GLU A 107 1.62 -14.01 -3.76
CA GLU A 107 1.75 -14.90 -2.59
C GLU A 107 1.68 -16.39 -2.96
N VAL A 108 1.01 -16.73 -4.07
CA VAL A 108 0.74 -18.12 -4.44
C VAL A 108 1.96 -18.71 -5.14
N GLU A 109 2.74 -19.52 -4.42
CA GLU A 109 3.82 -20.32 -4.99
C GLU A 109 3.30 -21.24 -6.11
N ARG A 110 4.03 -21.29 -7.22
CA ARG A 110 3.77 -22.15 -8.38
C ARG A 110 5.07 -22.80 -8.82
N GLU A 111 5.00 -24.07 -9.20
CA GLU A 111 6.20 -24.79 -9.62
C GLU A 111 6.90 -24.12 -10.81
N GLY A 112 8.20 -23.89 -10.66
CA GLY A 112 9.07 -23.44 -11.75
C GLY A 112 8.99 -21.94 -12.08
N MET A 113 8.34 -21.11 -11.26
CA MET A 113 8.29 -19.67 -11.48
C MET A 113 8.25 -18.85 -10.19
N ASP A 114 8.76 -17.62 -10.25
CA ASP A 114 8.60 -16.63 -9.20
C ASP A 114 7.27 -15.87 -9.42
N PRO A 115 6.24 -16.06 -8.58
CA PRO A 115 4.94 -15.40 -8.73
C PRO A 115 5.04 -13.87 -8.61
N ILE A 116 6.04 -13.34 -7.89
CA ILE A 116 6.27 -11.90 -7.77
C ILE A 116 6.66 -11.31 -9.12
N GLU A 117 7.58 -11.96 -9.82
CA GLU A 117 8.08 -11.51 -11.13
C GLU A 117 7.04 -11.70 -12.25
N VAL A 118 6.23 -12.76 -12.17
CA VAL A 118 5.25 -13.08 -13.21
C VAL A 118 3.91 -12.37 -13.03
N TYR A 119 3.49 -12.08 -11.79
CA TYR A 119 2.19 -11.47 -11.50
C TYR A 119 2.32 -10.08 -10.88
N THR A 120 2.93 -9.96 -9.70
CA THR A 120 2.95 -8.69 -8.97
C THR A 120 3.67 -7.59 -9.74
N ARG A 121 4.86 -7.86 -10.28
CA ARG A 121 5.63 -6.84 -11.01
C ARG A 121 4.90 -6.29 -12.23
N PRO A 122 4.38 -7.11 -13.17
CA PRO A 122 3.61 -6.59 -14.30
C PRO A 122 2.37 -5.80 -13.89
N MET A 123 1.61 -6.29 -12.90
CA MET A 123 0.41 -5.61 -12.42
C MET A 123 0.73 -4.25 -11.78
N ILE A 124 1.78 -4.18 -10.94
CA ILE A 124 2.21 -2.92 -10.33
C ILE A 124 2.78 -1.96 -11.37
N GLU A 125 3.54 -2.44 -12.36
CA GLU A 125 4.04 -1.62 -13.47
C GLU A 125 2.90 -0.97 -14.26
N GLU A 126 1.85 -1.73 -14.60
CA GLU A 126 0.67 -1.19 -15.27
C GLU A 126 -0.03 -0.13 -14.41
N ILE A 127 -0.23 -0.40 -13.12
CA ILE A 127 -0.85 0.55 -12.20
C ILE A 127 -0.03 1.85 -12.11
N VAL A 128 1.29 1.75 -11.94
CA VAL A 128 2.19 2.91 -11.84
C VAL A 128 2.20 3.73 -13.13
N ARG A 129 2.20 3.07 -14.29
CA ARG A 129 2.09 3.75 -15.59
C ARG A 129 0.78 4.55 -15.70
N ASN A 130 -0.36 3.94 -15.37
CA ASN A 130 -1.66 4.60 -15.44
C ASN A 130 -1.73 5.80 -14.47
N LEU A 131 -1.16 5.68 -13.28
CA LEU A 131 -1.06 6.79 -12.31
C LEU A 131 -0.20 7.96 -12.81
N ALA A 132 0.79 7.70 -13.65
CA ALA A 132 1.60 8.75 -14.27
C ALA A 132 0.85 9.46 -15.39
N GLU A 133 0.06 8.72 -16.18
CA GLU A 133 -0.80 9.27 -17.24
C GLU A 133 -1.91 10.16 -16.68
N GLU A 134 -2.50 9.80 -15.54
CA GLU A 134 -3.53 10.61 -14.86
C GLU A 134 -2.98 11.90 -14.23
N ALA A 135 -1.66 12.00 -14.05
CA ALA A 135 -0.99 13.15 -13.42
C ALA A 135 -0.41 14.17 -14.42
N GLY A 136 -0.40 13.84 -15.72
CA GLY A 136 0.07 14.70 -16.82
C GLY A 136 -1.04 15.49 -17.48
#